data_AF-A0A846NJ30-F1
#
_entry.id   AF-A0A846NJ30-F1
#
_cell.length_a   1.000
_cell.length_b   1.000
_cell.length_c   1.000
_cell.angle_alpha   90.00
_cell.angle_beta   90.00
_cell.angle_gamma   90.00
#
_symmetry.space_group_name_H-M   'P 1'
#
loop_
_entity.id
_entity.type
_entity.pdbx_description
1 polymer ?
#
loop_
_entity_poly.entity_id
_entity_poly.type
_entity_poly.pdbx_seq_one_letter_code
_entity_poly.pdbx_strand_id
1 'polypeptide(L)'
;AVKGVKDTQCGFKIFSKKAADDIFSLLKTGGWGFDMEVLTIAQVHGYKIKEVPVEWHEVGGGKINFMAYLQSLKDLLRIKWYKIIGQYNKKKLLKMRSKNFS
;
A
#
# COMPACT_ATOMS: atom_id res chain seq x y z
N ALA A 1 8.01 6.15 3.62
CA ALA A 1 8.17 5.31 4.81
C ALA A 1 6.85 5.18 5.56
N VAL A 2 6.46 3.95 5.90
CA VAL A 2 5.29 3.62 6.72
C VAL A 2 5.77 3.42 8.16
N LYS A 3 5.08 4.04 9.14
CA LYS A 3 5.57 4.08 10.53
C LYS A 3 5.59 2.66 11.12
N GLY A 4 6.72 2.23 11.69
CA GLY A 4 6.82 0.93 12.38
C GLY A 4 7.01 -0.28 11.46
N VAL A 5 7.27 -0.06 10.16
CA VAL A 5 7.63 -1.10 9.20
C VAL A 5 9.03 -0.76 8.69
N LYS A 6 9.99 -1.66 8.92
CA LYS A 6 11.40 -1.52 8.50
C LYS A 6 11.55 -1.83 7.02
N ASP A 7 10.90 -2.89 6.53
CA ASP A 7 10.91 -3.23 5.11
C ASP A 7 9.52 -3.02 4.50
N THR A 8 9.36 -1.87 3.83
CA THR A 8 8.12 -1.54 3.15
C THR A 8 8.00 -2.12 1.74
N GLN A 9 9.09 -2.65 1.16
CA GLN A 9 9.18 -3.08 -0.24
C GLN A 9 9.60 -4.55 -0.38
N CYS A 10 9.25 -5.38 0.61
CA CYS A 10 9.43 -6.83 0.51
C CYS A 10 8.52 -7.45 -0.56
N GLY A 11 9.06 -8.32 -1.42
CA GLY A 11 8.29 -9.00 -2.47
C GLY A 11 7.25 -10.01 -1.97
N PHE A 12 7.26 -10.37 -0.67
CA PHE A 12 6.36 -11.36 -0.09
C PHE A 12 5.53 -10.78 1.05
N LYS A 13 4.20 -10.91 0.97
CA LYS A 13 3.25 -10.45 1.99
C LYS A 13 2.09 -11.43 2.13
N ILE A 14 1.73 -11.77 3.36
CA ILE A 14 0.59 -12.64 3.69
C ILE A 14 -0.52 -11.80 4.31
N PHE A 15 -1.76 -12.05 3.90
CA PHE A 15 -2.95 -11.36 4.39
C PHE A 15 -3.99 -12.37 4.85
N SER A 16 -4.73 -12.04 5.91
CA SER A 16 -6.00 -12.71 6.15
C SER A 16 -7.00 -12.35 5.05
N LYS A 17 -7.98 -13.22 4.79
CA LYS A 17 -9.02 -12.95 3.78
C LYS A 17 -9.67 -11.57 3.96
N LYS A 18 -10.07 -11.25 5.19
CA LYS A 18 -10.69 -9.96 5.51
C LYS A 18 -9.74 -8.78 5.24
N ALA A 19 -8.48 -8.88 5.64
CA ALA A 19 -7.50 -7.82 5.39
C ALA A 19 -7.29 -7.61 3.89
N ALA A 20 -7.20 -8.69 3.11
CA ALA A 20 -7.12 -8.61 1.67
C ALA A 20 -8.34 -7.89 1.08
N ASP A 21 -9.56 -8.33 1.41
CA ASP A 21 -10.79 -7.73 0.89
C ASP A 21 -10.89 -6.22 1.23
N ASP A 22 -10.49 -5.82 2.43
CA ASP A 22 -10.49 -4.42 2.86
C ASP A 22 -9.41 -3.58 2.17
N ILE A 23 -8.18 -4.11 2.05
CA ILE A 23 -7.05 -3.36 1.52
C ILE A 23 -7.12 -3.24 0.00
N PHE A 24 -7.31 -4.36 -0.70
CA PHE A 24 -7.27 -4.39 -2.17
C PHE A 24 -8.47 -3.68 -2.80
N SER A 25 -9.62 -3.62 -2.12
CA SER A 25 -10.78 -2.83 -2.59
C SER A 25 -10.56 -1.32 -2.52
N LEU A 26 -9.53 -0.86 -1.80
CA LEU A 26 -9.20 0.55 -1.59
C LEU A 26 -7.92 0.99 -2.32
N LEU A 27 -7.20 0.05 -2.89
CA LEU A 27 -5.97 0.26 -3.62
C LEU A 27 -6.21 1.15 -4.85
N LYS A 28 -5.28 2.07 -5.12
CA LYS A 28 -5.37 3.05 -6.22
C LYS A 28 -4.12 3.09 -7.08
N THR A 29 -3.01 2.51 -6.61
CA THR A 29 -1.73 2.48 -7.29
C THR A 29 -1.38 1.04 -7.68
N GLY A 30 -0.89 0.86 -8.90
CA GLY A 30 -0.45 -0.43 -9.45
C GLY A 30 1.03 -0.46 -9.83
N GLY A 31 1.85 0.38 -9.19
CA GLY A 31 3.27 0.56 -9.52
C GLY A 31 4.19 0.44 -8.30
N TRP A 32 5.33 1.11 -8.33
CA TRP A 32 6.37 1.03 -7.28
C TRP A 32 5.91 1.41 -5.87
N GLY A 33 4.86 2.23 -5.75
CA GLY A 33 4.25 2.57 -4.46
C GLY A 33 3.23 1.57 -3.92
N PHE A 34 2.91 0.51 -4.66
CA PHE A 34 1.89 -0.46 -4.30
C PHE A 34 2.06 -0.99 -2.86
N ASP A 35 3.26 -1.43 -2.51
CA ASP A 35 3.53 -1.99 -1.19
C ASP A 35 3.36 -0.97 -0.05
N MET A 36 3.76 0.27 -0.30
CA MET A 36 3.57 1.37 0.65
C MET A 36 2.08 1.71 0.81
N GLU A 37 1.29 1.64 -0.27
CA GLU A 37 -0.15 1.89 -0.23
C GLU A 37 -0.87 0.80 0.58
N VAL A 38 -0.57 -0.47 0.30
CA VAL A 38 -1.10 -1.62 1.03
C VAL A 38 -0.87 -1.48 2.53
N LEU A 39 0.37 -1.19 2.94
CA LEU A 39 0.72 -1.00 4.34
C LEU A 39 0.04 0.24 4.96
N THR A 40 -0.11 1.31 4.18
CA THR A 40 -0.80 2.53 4.64
C THR A 40 -2.28 2.27 4.88
N ILE A 41 -2.96 1.57 3.96
CA ILE A 41 -4.38 1.22 4.12
C ILE A 41 -4.55 0.27 5.31
N ALA A 42 -3.68 -0.72 5.47
CA ALA A 42 -3.70 -1.62 6.62
C ALA A 42 -3.66 -0.85 7.95
N GLN A 43 -2.78 0.15 8.07
CA GLN A 43 -2.69 1.00 9.26
C GLN A 43 -3.94 1.87 9.47
N VAL A 44 -4.48 2.46 8.41
CA VAL A 44 -5.70 3.28 8.49
C VAL A 44 -6.89 2.45 8.99
N HIS A 45 -6.94 1.17 8.66
CA HIS A 45 -7.98 0.24 9.11
C HIS A 45 -7.64 -0.49 10.41
N GLY A 46 -6.53 -0.14 11.06
CA GLY A 46 -6.16 -0.70 12.38
C GLY A 46 -5.66 -2.13 12.35
N TYR A 47 -5.24 -2.65 11.19
CA TYR A 47 -4.64 -3.98 11.10
C TYR A 47 -3.26 -4.01 11.78
N LYS A 48 -2.98 -5.12 12.48
CA LYS A 48 -1.65 -5.39 13.03
C LYS A 48 -0.74 -5.88 11.92
N ILE A 49 0.44 -5.27 11.80
CA ILE A 49 1.48 -5.66 10.85
C ILE A 49 2.61 -6.31 11.66
N LYS A 50 3.04 -7.50 11.25
CA LYS A 50 4.17 -8.21 11.86
C LYS A 50 5.19 -8.53 10.77
N GLU A 51 6.41 -8.08 10.97
CA GLU A 51 7.55 -8.49 10.15
C GLU A 51 8.06 -9.84 10.67
N VAL A 52 8.24 -10.79 9.75
CA VAL A 52 8.83 -12.09 10.05
C VAL A 52 10.11 -12.18 9.24
N PRO A 53 11.29 -12.33 9.88
CA PRO A 53 12.54 -12.47 9.14
C PRO A 53 12.51 -13.78 8.37
N VAL A 54 12.86 -13.71 7.09
CA VAL A 54 13.05 -14.88 6.23
C VAL A 54 14.47 -14.79 5.70
N GLU A 55 15.23 -15.88 5.78
CA GLU A 55 16.54 -15.95 5.12
C GLU A 55 16.32 -15.92 3.60
N TRP A 56 16.65 -14.78 3.00
CA TRP A 56 16.62 -14.59 1.56
C TRP A 56 18.03 -14.70 1.02
N HIS A 57 18.24 -15.65 0.12
CA HIS A 57 19.45 -15.71 -0.69
C HIS A 57 19.22 -14.87 -1.94
N GLU A 58 19.79 -13.67 -1.99
CA GLU A 58 19.81 -12.86 -3.22
C GLU A 58 20.67 -13.56 -4.27
N VAL A 59 20.01 -14.18 -5.25
CA VAL A 59 20.62 -14.53 -6.52
C VAL A 59 20.68 -13.25 -7.35
N GLY A 60 21.87 -12.68 -7.48
CA GLY A 60 22.07 -11.31 -7.96
C GLY A 60 21.49 -11.02 -9.35
N GLY A 61 21.10 -9.75 -9.57
CA GLY A 61 20.90 -9.18 -10.90
C GLY A 61 19.69 -8.26 -11.05
N GLY A 62 19.83 -6.98 -10.67
CA GLY A 62 18.86 -5.95 -11.05
C GLY A 62 19.27 -4.57 -10.55
N LYS A 63 19.80 -3.70 -11.43
CA LYS A 63 20.00 -2.29 -11.09
C LYS A 63 18.65 -1.58 -11.16
N ILE A 64 18.18 -1.05 -10.03
CA ILE A 64 16.99 -0.19 -10.00
C ILE A 64 17.32 1.10 -10.75
N ASN A 65 16.54 1.41 -11.79
CA ASN A 65 16.74 2.62 -12.58
C ASN A 65 16.34 3.88 -11.78
N PHE A 66 17.03 5.01 -12.02
CA PHE A 66 16.72 6.29 -11.37
C PHE A 66 15.25 6.73 -11.55
N MET A 67 14.64 6.42 -12.70
CA MET A 67 13.22 6.70 -12.95
C MET A 67 12.28 5.94 -11.99
N ALA A 68 12.65 4.73 -11.57
CA ALA A 68 11.87 3.95 -10.61
C ALA A 68 11.85 4.61 -9.21
N TYR A 69 12.96 5.24 -8.81
CA TYR A 69 13.02 6.03 -7.58
C TYR A 69 12.10 7.24 -7.64
N LEU A 70 12.12 8.00 -8.75
CA LEU A 70 11.22 9.14 -8.93
C LEU A 70 9.75 8.73 -8.95
N GLN A 71 9.42 7.61 -9.58
CA GLN A 71 8.06 7.07 -9.58
C GLN A 71 7.63 6.67 -8.16
N SER A 72 8.49 5.99 -7.41
CA SER A 72 8.25 5.63 -6.00
C SER A 72 7.98 6.85 -5.13
N LEU A 73 8.73 7.94 -5.33
CA LEU A 73 8.52 9.19 -4.60
C LEU A 73 7.17 9.84 -4.93
N LYS A 74 6.80 9.91 -6.22
CA LYS A 74 5.50 10.42 -6.66
C LYS A 74 4.36 9.60 -6.06
N ASP A 75 4.47 8.27 -6.10
CA ASP A 75 3.47 7.38 -5.52
C ASP A 75 3.34 7.59 -4.01
N LEU A 76 4.45 7.74 -3.29
CA LEU A 76 4.44 8.03 -1.85
C LEU A 76 3.71 9.34 -1.51
N LEU A 77 3.95 10.41 -2.29
CA LEU A 77 3.24 11.68 -2.11
C LEU A 77 1.73 11.53 -2.35
N ARG A 78 1.35 10.78 -3.38
CA ARG A 78 -0.05 10.47 -3.72
C ARG A 78 -0.74 9.66 -2.61
N ILE A 79 -0.07 8.65 -2.06
CA ILE A 79 -0.57 7.83 -0.95
C ILE A 79 -0.79 8.70 0.30
N LYS A 80 0.17 9.56 0.64
CA LYS A 80 0.03 10.52 1.75
C LYS A 80 -1.17 11.44 1.53
N TRP A 81 -1.35 11.95 0.31
CA TRP A 81 -2.49 12.78 -0.04
C TRP A 81 -3.82 12.03 0.18
N TYR A 82 -3.96 10.82 -0.38
CA TYR A 82 -5.16 9.99 -0.22
C TYR A 82 -5.49 9.66 1.23
N LYS A 83 -4.47 9.44 2.05
CA LYS A 83 -4.64 9.28 3.49
C LYS A 83 -5.22 10.54 4.13
N ILE A 84 -4.67 11.72 3.84
CA ILE A 84 -5.10 13.00 4.43
C ILE A 84 -6.55 13.33 4.04
N ILE A 85 -6.92 13.19 2.77
CA ILE A 85 -8.27 13.51 2.30
C ILE A 85 -9.32 12.41 2.61
N GLY A 86 -8.90 11.37 3.32
CA GLY A 86 -9.76 10.28 3.80
C GLY A 86 -10.28 9.38 2.68
N GLN A 87 -9.57 9.27 1.55
CA GLN A 87 -9.98 8.42 0.43
C GLN A 87 -9.88 6.92 0.76
N TYR A 88 -9.17 6.53 1.82
CA TYR A 88 -9.14 5.14 2.31
C TYR A 88 -10.27 4.82 3.30
N ASN A 89 -11.24 5.72 3.50
CA ASN A 89 -12.42 5.43 4.29
C ASN A 89 -13.49 4.72 3.44
N LYS A 90 -13.71 3.43 3.72
CA LYS A 90 -14.65 2.56 2.99
C LYS A 90 -16.08 3.12 2.96
N LYS A 91 -16.54 3.74 4.05
CA LYS A 91 -17.88 4.37 4.13
C LYS A 91 -18.01 5.58 3.18
N LYS A 92 -16.95 6.38 3.05
CA LYS A 92 -16.92 7.54 2.14
C LYS A 92 -16.93 7.10 0.67
N LEU A 93 -16.19 6.04 0.33
CA LEU A 93 -16.14 5.49 -1.02
C LEU A 93 -17.45 4.85 -1.47
N LEU A 94 -18.10 4.06 -0.60
CA LEU A 94 -19.42 3.49 -0.91
C LEU A 94 -20.46 4.61 -1.13
N LYS A 95 -20.43 5.66 -0.31
CA LYS A 95 -21.30 6.84 -0.48
C LYS A 95 -21.02 7.60 -1.79
N MET A 96 -19.77 7.70 -2.23
CA MET A 96 -19.40 8.31 -3.51
C MET A 96 -19.83 7.47 -4.72
N ARG A 97 -19.62 6.14 -4.68
CA ARG A 97 -20.10 5.24 -5.75
C ARG A 97 -21.61 5.28 -5.89
N SER A 98 -22.35 5.31 -4.78
CA SER A 98 -23.81 5.42 -4.82
C SER A 98 -24.31 6.73 -5.41
N LYS A 99 -23.59 7.84 -5.24
CA LYS A 99 -23.98 9.16 -5.80
C LYS A 99 -23.70 9.32 -7.29
N ASN A 100 -22.77 8.54 -7.85
CA ASN A 100 -22.43 8.62 -9.28
C ASN A 100 -23.34 7.74 -10.16
N PHE A 101 -24.27 7.00 -9.55
CA PHE A 101 -25.26 6.14 -10.22
C PHE A 101 -26.72 6.60 -9.98
N SER A 102 -26.91 7.81 -9.43
CA SER A 102 -28.19 8.53 -9.33
C SER A 102 -28.10 9.83 -10.10
#